data_AF-A0A0D0AK90-F1
#
_entry.id   AF-A0A0D0AK90-F1
#
_cell.length_a   1.000
_cell.length_b   1.000
_cell.length_c   1.000
_cell.angle_alpha   90.00
_cell.angle_beta   90.00
_cell.angle_gamma   90.00
#
_symmetry.space_group_name_H-M   'P 1'
#
loop_
_entity.id
_entity.type
_entity.pdbx_description
1 polymer ?
#
loop_
_entity_poly.entity_id
_entity_poly.type
_entity_poly.pdbx_seq_one_letter_code
_entity_poly.pdbx_strand_id
1 'polypeptide(L)'
;MHHALKIYDIIYAILQHLESSTTDLVNVAMTCSKFSDPALNILWREQSSLAPLIMCLPQDTSEAPHDDTIIFSREPLLTEWERVRINASRIRRLVSNFNHSRVKAPRVPSGPVLQQLFALFPPARLFPNLFALHFGAVSDLPEFRANFLLLRQFFLLGLETLALNVPVDVRLR
;
A
#
# COMPACT_ATOMS: atom_id res chain seq x y z
N MET A 1 -11.52 3.78 31.95
CA MET A 1 -11.81 3.82 30.49
C MET A 1 -13.27 3.45 30.28
N HIS A 2 -14.07 4.30 29.62
CA HIS A 2 -15.52 4.13 29.48
C HIS A 2 -15.88 2.84 28.72
N HIS A 3 -17.01 2.19 29.05
CA HIS A 3 -17.42 0.91 28.44
C HIS A 3 -17.59 1.00 26.92
N ALA A 4 -18.11 2.12 26.43
CA ALA A 4 -18.25 2.37 24.99
C ALA A 4 -16.92 2.28 24.22
N LEU A 5 -15.81 2.69 24.84
CA LEU A 5 -14.46 2.61 24.25
C LEU A 5 -13.82 1.21 24.38
N LYS A 6 -14.63 0.19 24.69
CA LYS A 6 -14.25 -1.22 24.54
C LYS A 6 -14.88 -1.87 23.32
N ILE A 7 -15.83 -1.18 22.66
CA ILE A 7 -16.52 -1.69 21.48
C ILE A 7 -15.77 -1.19 20.25
N TYR A 8 -15.18 -2.11 19.48
CA TYR A 8 -14.37 -1.78 18.30
C TYR A 8 -15.18 -1.01 17.25
N ASP A 9 -16.46 -1.32 17.06
CA ASP A 9 -17.32 -0.63 16.09
C ASP A 9 -17.53 0.85 16.45
N ILE A 10 -17.67 1.15 17.75
CA ILE A 10 -17.81 2.54 18.21
C ILE A 10 -16.50 3.29 17.98
N ILE A 11 -15.36 2.67 18.30
CA ILE A 11 -14.05 3.28 18.03
C ILE A 11 -13.92 3.53 16.53
N TYR A 12 -14.21 2.53 15.69
CA TYR A 12 -14.09 2.64 14.25
C TYR A 12 -14.98 3.76 13.69
N ALA A 13 -16.23 3.87 14.15
CA ALA A 13 -17.15 4.94 13.77
C ALA A 13 -16.62 6.33 14.16
N ILE A 14 -16.04 6.47 15.36
CA ILE A 14 -15.42 7.73 15.78
C ILE A 14 -14.24 8.08 14.87
N LEU A 15 -13.36 7.11 14.59
CA LEU A 15 -12.15 7.34 13.81
C LEU A 15 -12.41 7.55 12.32
N GLN A 16 -13.55 7.08 11.79
CA GLN A 16 -13.97 7.40 10.42
C GLN A 16 -14.12 8.91 10.20
N HIS A 17 -14.45 9.68 11.23
CA HIS A 17 -14.50 11.14 11.14
C HIS A 17 -13.11 11.79 10.98
N LEU A 18 -12.02 11.03 11.16
CA LEU A 18 -10.65 11.48 10.99
C LEU A 18 -10.03 11.00 9.67
N GLU A 19 -10.78 10.28 8.83
CA GLU A 19 -10.25 9.66 7.61
C GLU A 19 -9.56 10.65 6.66
N SER A 20 -10.04 11.90 6.60
CA SER A 20 -9.45 12.94 5.77
C SER A 20 -8.11 13.49 6.31
N SER A 21 -7.72 13.14 7.54
CA SER A 21 -6.53 13.64 8.21
C SER A 21 -5.59 12.51 8.62
N THR A 22 -4.63 12.20 7.75
CA THR A 22 -3.55 11.23 8.02
C THR A 22 -2.83 11.57 9.33
N THR A 23 -2.57 12.85 9.58
CA THR A 23 -1.88 13.32 10.79
C THR A 23 -2.65 12.97 12.05
N ASP A 24 -3.97 13.18 12.06
CA ASP A 24 -4.79 12.86 13.23
C ASP A 24 -4.90 11.35 13.45
N LEU A 25 -5.03 10.56 12.37
CA LEU A 25 -5.01 9.09 12.46
C LEU A 25 -3.69 8.57 13.03
N VAL A 26 -2.55 9.13 12.60
CA VAL A 26 -1.23 8.77 13.14
C VAL A 26 -1.14 9.14 14.63
N ASN A 27 -1.54 10.37 14.99
CA ASN A 27 -1.53 10.82 16.37
C ASN A 27 -2.37 9.89 17.25
N VAL A 28 -3.58 9.55 16.81
CA VAL A 28 -4.47 8.64 17.53
C VAL A 28 -3.88 7.23 17.64
N ALA A 29 -3.29 6.70 16.56
CA ALA A 29 -2.65 5.40 16.57
C ALA A 29 -1.52 5.30 17.61
N MET A 30 -0.83 6.41 17.84
CA MET A 30 0.28 6.52 18.79
C MET A 30 -0.16 6.73 20.25
N THR A 31 -1.45 6.95 20.53
CA THR A 31 -1.92 7.24 21.90
C THR A 31 -1.97 6.02 22.82
N CYS A 32 -2.71 4.97 22.44
CA CYS A 32 -2.78 3.72 23.20
C CYS A 32 -3.14 2.53 22.31
N SER A 33 -2.85 1.32 22.80
CA SER A 33 -3.01 0.06 22.06
C SER A 33 -4.43 -0.17 21.53
N LYS A 34 -5.47 0.32 22.23
CA LYS A 34 -6.87 0.17 21.82
C LYS A 34 -7.27 1.02 20.61
N PHE A 35 -6.63 2.18 20.43
CA PHE A 35 -6.85 3.03 19.27
C PHE A 35 -5.87 2.73 18.13
N SER A 36 -4.71 2.15 18.45
CA SER A 36 -3.66 1.80 17.49
C SER A 36 -4.19 0.98 16.32
N ASP A 37 -4.74 -0.21 16.58
CA ASP A 37 -5.18 -1.09 15.50
C ASP A 37 -6.34 -0.51 14.67
N PRO A 38 -7.40 0.07 15.25
CA PRO A 38 -8.46 0.72 14.48
C PRO A 38 -7.97 1.90 13.63
N ALA A 39 -7.12 2.76 14.19
CA ALA A 39 -6.58 3.91 13.48
C ALA A 39 -5.68 3.48 12.32
N LEU A 40 -4.80 2.50 12.55
CA LEU A 40 -3.95 1.96 11.49
C LEU A 40 -4.76 1.21 10.43
N ASN A 41 -5.85 0.52 10.81
CA ASN A 41 -6.75 -0.11 9.84
C ASN A 41 -7.40 0.92 8.90
N ILE A 42 -7.70 2.12 9.39
CA ILE A 42 -8.22 3.21 8.54
C ILE A 42 -7.10 3.81 7.71
N LEU A 43 -5.95 4.11 8.34
CA LEU A 43 -4.78 4.72 7.69
C LEU A 43 -4.30 3.91 6.48
N TRP A 44 -4.25 2.57 6.61
CA TRP A 44 -3.78 1.67 5.57
C TRP A 44 -4.87 1.18 4.63
N ARG A 45 -6.16 1.48 4.89
CA ARG A 45 -7.30 0.91 4.17
C ARG A 45 -7.21 1.13 2.66
N GLU A 46 -6.87 2.34 2.28
CA GLU A 46 -6.71 2.76 0.89
C GLU A 46 -5.31 3.34 0.73
N GLN A 47 -4.55 2.84 -0.25
CA GLN A 47 -3.20 3.31 -0.55
C GLN A 47 -3.08 3.61 -2.04
N SER A 48 -2.30 4.64 -2.37
CA SER A 48 -2.07 5.02 -3.77
C SER A 48 -0.76 4.56 -4.36
N SER A 49 0.13 4.03 -3.53
CA SER A 49 1.35 3.35 -3.97
C SER A 49 1.78 2.32 -2.93
N LEU A 50 2.69 1.41 -3.32
CA LEU A 50 3.34 0.49 -2.38
C LEU A 50 4.54 1.12 -1.65
N ALA A 51 4.90 2.38 -1.94
CA ALA A 51 6.03 3.03 -1.28
C ALA A 51 5.90 3.12 0.25
N PRO A 52 4.74 3.48 0.83
CA PRO A 52 4.59 3.51 2.29
C PRO A 52 4.92 2.18 2.96
N LEU A 53 4.61 1.06 2.30
CA LEU A 53 4.98 -0.27 2.80
C LEU A 53 6.50 -0.46 2.82
N ILE A 54 7.20 -0.12 1.73
CA ILE A 54 8.66 -0.24 1.68
C ILE A 54 9.32 0.70 2.69
N MET A 55 8.76 1.90 2.90
CA MET A 55 9.24 2.86 3.91
C MET A 55 8.99 2.41 5.36
N CYS A 56 8.30 1.29 5.60
CA CYS A 56 8.20 0.69 6.93
C CYS A 56 9.45 -0.14 7.30
N LEU A 57 10.31 -0.44 6.33
CA LEU A 57 11.61 -1.06 6.57
C LEU A 57 12.54 -0.08 7.31
N PRO A 58 13.58 -0.58 8.00
CA PRO A 58 14.57 0.29 8.63
C PRO A 58 15.20 1.28 7.63
N GLN A 59 15.55 2.47 8.12
CA GLN A 59 16.00 3.59 7.29
C GLN A 59 17.25 3.27 6.46
N ASP A 60 18.11 2.39 6.95
CA ASP A 60 19.33 1.92 6.27
C ASP A 60 19.07 0.85 5.20
N THR A 61 17.83 0.36 5.10
CA THR A 61 17.45 -0.71 4.16
C THR A 61 17.12 -0.17 2.78
N SER A 62 16.53 1.02 2.72
CA SER A 62 16.07 1.60 1.47
C SER A 62 16.46 3.06 1.35
N GLU A 63 16.85 3.46 0.15
CA GLU A 63 17.09 4.84 -0.22
C GLU A 63 16.18 5.24 -1.37
N ALA A 64 15.93 6.54 -1.47
CA ALA A 64 15.29 7.13 -2.63
C ALA A 64 16.31 8.09 -3.26
N PRO A 65 17.04 7.66 -4.31
CA PRO A 65 17.86 8.56 -5.10
C PRO A 65 17.02 9.69 -5.69
N HIS A 66 17.67 10.66 -6.34
CA HIS A 66 17.08 11.91 -6.82
C HIS A 66 15.81 11.75 -7.68
N ASP A 67 15.53 10.57 -8.22
CA ASP A 67 14.40 10.24 -9.10
C ASP A 67 13.15 9.70 -8.37
N ASP A 68 13.02 9.96 -7.06
CA ASP A 68 11.89 9.53 -6.20
C ASP A 68 11.61 8.00 -6.24
N THR A 69 12.56 7.22 -6.75
CA THR A 69 12.44 5.77 -6.89
C THR A 69 13.08 5.08 -5.70
N ILE A 70 12.35 4.19 -5.01
CA ILE A 70 12.88 3.48 -3.85
C ILE A 70 13.68 2.25 -4.31
N ILE A 71 14.94 2.18 -3.89
CA ILE A 71 15.83 1.04 -4.09
C ILE A 71 16.32 0.52 -2.73
N PHE A 72 16.82 -0.71 -2.70
CA PHE A 72 17.44 -1.27 -1.50
C PHE A 72 18.92 -0.92 -1.43
N SER A 73 19.33 -0.25 -0.37
CA SER A 73 20.75 0.01 -0.05
C SER A 73 21.42 -1.25 0.53
N ARG A 74 20.61 -2.13 1.16
CA ARG A 74 20.99 -3.47 1.59
C ARG A 74 19.79 -4.42 1.50
N GLU A 75 20.05 -5.72 1.52
CA GLU A 75 18.99 -6.71 1.59
C GLU A 75 18.21 -6.62 2.93
N PRO A 76 16.87 -6.54 2.90
CA PRO A 76 16.07 -6.58 4.12
C PRO A 76 16.05 -7.97 4.74
N LEU A 77 16.16 -8.04 6.06
CA LEU A 77 16.00 -9.28 6.83
C LEU A 77 14.56 -9.76 6.79
N LEU A 78 14.35 -11.09 6.90
CA LEU A 78 13.01 -11.66 6.91
C LEU A 78 12.10 -11.07 8.01
N THR A 79 12.68 -10.74 9.17
CA THR A 79 11.96 -10.13 10.29
C THR A 79 11.57 -8.67 10.04
N GLU A 80 12.32 -7.94 9.21
CA GLU A 80 12.01 -6.55 8.86
C GLU A 80 10.76 -6.47 7.97
N TRP A 81 10.53 -7.53 7.19
CA TRP A 81 9.33 -7.68 6.37
C TRP A 81 8.04 -7.88 7.18
N GLU A 82 8.10 -8.20 8.47
CA GLU A 82 6.87 -8.42 9.24
C GLU A 82 6.03 -7.16 9.37
N ARG A 83 6.66 -5.99 9.51
CA ARG A 83 5.92 -4.70 9.51
C ARG A 83 5.23 -4.45 8.18
N VAL A 84 5.91 -4.79 7.08
CA VAL A 84 5.36 -4.71 5.72
C VAL A 84 4.13 -5.61 5.60
N ARG A 85 4.24 -6.87 6.01
CA ARG A 85 3.13 -7.85 5.97
C ARG A 85 1.94 -7.41 6.81
N ILE A 86 2.18 -6.96 8.05
CA ILE A 86 1.12 -6.52 8.97
C ILE A 86 0.34 -5.37 8.34
N ASN A 87 1.04 -4.34 7.85
CA ASN A 87 0.38 -3.19 7.25
C ASN A 87 -0.27 -3.51 5.90
N ALA A 88 0.37 -4.34 5.07
CA ALA A 88 -0.18 -4.80 3.80
C ALA A 88 -1.50 -5.56 3.99
N SER A 89 -1.63 -6.34 5.06
CA SER A 89 -2.87 -7.06 5.38
C SER A 89 -4.07 -6.15 5.65
N ARG A 90 -3.82 -4.88 6.00
CA ARG A 90 -4.85 -3.87 6.27
C ARG A 90 -5.34 -3.18 5.00
N ILE A 91 -4.57 -3.27 3.91
CA ILE A 91 -4.91 -2.66 2.63
C ILE A 91 -6.09 -3.39 2.01
N ARG A 92 -7.12 -2.62 1.69
CA ARG A 92 -8.33 -3.10 1.02
C ARG A 92 -8.49 -2.55 -0.39
N ARG A 93 -7.91 -1.38 -0.64
CA ARG A 93 -8.00 -0.67 -1.91
C ARG A 93 -6.61 -0.13 -2.29
N LEU A 94 -6.16 -0.48 -3.49
CA LEU A 94 -5.02 0.15 -4.14
C LEU A 94 -5.56 1.00 -5.28
N VAL A 95 -5.51 2.32 -5.17
CA VAL A 95 -6.13 3.25 -6.14
C VAL A 95 -5.11 4.22 -6.67
N SER A 96 -5.06 4.47 -7.98
CA SER A 96 -4.10 5.46 -8.46
C SER A 96 -4.65 6.87 -8.32
N ASN A 97 -3.88 7.75 -7.68
CA ASN A 97 -4.19 9.17 -7.55
C ASN A 97 -3.62 9.98 -8.73
N PHE A 98 -3.92 9.58 -9.97
CA PHE A 98 -3.44 10.30 -11.16
C PHE A 98 -4.03 11.73 -11.33
N ASN A 99 -4.97 12.13 -10.47
CA ASN A 99 -5.70 13.39 -10.61
C ASN A 99 -5.14 14.57 -9.82
N HIS A 100 -4.02 14.43 -9.08
CA HIS A 100 -3.40 15.56 -8.39
C HIS A 100 -2.24 16.16 -9.18
N SER A 101 -2.60 16.94 -10.19
CA SER A 101 -1.74 17.98 -10.74
C SER A 101 -1.19 18.87 -9.60
N ARG A 102 0.15 18.96 -9.51
CA ARG A 102 0.99 19.90 -8.70
C ARG A 102 1.68 19.36 -7.43
N VAL A 103 1.48 18.11 -7.01
CA VAL A 103 2.29 17.52 -5.92
C VAL A 103 3.47 16.74 -6.54
N LYS A 104 4.66 16.74 -5.89
CA LYS A 104 5.76 15.86 -6.27
C LYS A 104 5.23 14.45 -6.51
N ALA A 105 5.68 13.79 -7.57
CA ALA A 105 5.29 12.42 -7.85
C ALA A 105 5.52 11.58 -6.58
N PRO A 106 4.54 10.74 -6.17
CA PRO A 106 4.73 9.88 -5.02
C PRO A 106 5.97 9.01 -5.26
N ARG A 107 6.73 8.73 -4.20
CA ARG A 107 7.84 7.78 -4.31
C ARG A 107 7.32 6.44 -4.86
N VAL A 108 8.10 5.79 -5.71
CA VAL A 108 7.71 4.51 -6.35
C VAL A 108 8.77 3.46 -6.08
N PRO A 109 8.42 2.27 -5.57
CA PRO A 109 9.37 1.18 -5.47
C PRO A 109 9.88 0.74 -6.85
N SER A 110 11.20 0.59 -6.97
CA SER A 110 11.83 0.06 -8.18
C SER A 110 11.37 -1.36 -8.50
N GLY A 111 11.54 -1.76 -9.76
CA GLY A 111 11.22 -3.12 -10.19
C GLY A 111 11.86 -4.24 -9.38
N PRO A 112 13.18 -4.19 -9.10
CA PRO A 112 13.83 -5.18 -8.26
C PRO A 112 13.24 -5.27 -6.84
N VAL A 113 12.90 -4.13 -6.23
CA VAL A 113 12.24 -4.09 -4.91
C VAL A 113 10.90 -4.82 -4.94
N LEU A 114 10.08 -4.55 -5.95
CA LEU A 114 8.77 -5.22 -6.11
C LEU A 114 8.91 -6.71 -6.42
N GLN A 115 9.87 -7.09 -7.27
CA GLN A 115 10.15 -8.49 -7.57
C GLN A 115 10.53 -9.26 -6.31
N GLN A 116 11.41 -8.70 -5.48
CA GLN A 116 11.80 -9.32 -4.21
C GLN A 116 10.62 -9.43 -3.23
N LEU A 117 9.82 -8.36 -3.09
CA LEU A 117 8.61 -8.37 -2.27
C LEU A 117 7.65 -9.49 -2.68
N PHE A 118 7.34 -9.61 -3.97
CA PHE A 118 6.39 -10.62 -4.46
C PHE A 118 6.96 -12.03 -4.54
N ALA A 119 8.28 -12.18 -4.66
CA ALA A 119 8.95 -13.48 -4.53
C ALA A 119 8.82 -14.04 -3.10
N LEU A 120 8.98 -13.20 -2.08
CA LEU A 120 8.81 -13.59 -0.68
C LEU A 120 7.32 -13.75 -0.31
N PHE A 121 6.50 -12.80 -0.75
CA PHE A 121 5.10 -12.69 -0.37
C PHE A 121 4.22 -12.53 -1.62
N PRO A 122 3.71 -13.64 -2.18
CA PRO A 122 2.74 -13.59 -3.25
C PRO A 122 1.58 -12.66 -2.91
N PRO A 123 1.08 -11.83 -3.86
CA PRO A 123 0.01 -10.86 -3.62
C PRO A 123 -1.20 -11.41 -2.86
N ALA A 124 -1.63 -12.64 -3.14
CA ALA A 124 -2.71 -13.33 -2.43
C ALA A 124 -2.48 -13.46 -0.91
N ARG A 125 -1.22 -13.61 -0.48
CA ARG A 125 -0.82 -13.69 0.93
C ARG A 125 -0.46 -12.34 1.52
N LEU A 126 0.06 -11.42 0.70
CA LEU A 126 0.48 -10.10 1.15
C LEU A 126 -0.73 -9.17 1.38
N PHE A 127 -1.76 -9.28 0.54
CA PHE A 127 -2.96 -8.46 0.59
C PHE A 127 -4.24 -9.30 0.72
N PRO A 128 -4.41 -10.08 1.80
CA PRO A 128 -5.55 -10.98 1.98
C PRO A 128 -6.93 -10.30 1.95
N ASN A 129 -6.99 -8.99 2.21
CA ASN A 129 -8.22 -8.21 2.28
C ASN A 129 -8.40 -7.25 1.09
N LEU A 130 -7.55 -7.33 0.06
CA LEU A 130 -7.65 -6.47 -1.12
C LEU A 130 -8.85 -6.87 -1.98
N PHE A 131 -9.73 -5.92 -2.23
CA PHE A 131 -10.90 -6.12 -3.09
C PHE A 131 -10.97 -5.11 -4.25
N ALA A 132 -10.24 -3.98 -4.18
CA ALA A 132 -10.15 -3.03 -5.29
C ALA A 132 -8.68 -2.78 -5.66
N LEU A 133 -8.36 -2.97 -6.94
CA LEU A 133 -7.01 -2.80 -7.47
C LEU A 133 -7.01 -1.91 -8.72
N HIS A 134 -6.28 -0.80 -8.65
CA HIS A 134 -5.80 -0.06 -9.79
C HIS A 134 -4.32 -0.40 -9.97
N PHE A 135 -3.95 -1.07 -11.06
CA PHE A 135 -2.60 -1.64 -11.18
C PHE A 135 -1.47 -0.60 -11.22
N GLY A 136 -1.76 0.64 -11.68
CA GLY A 136 -0.81 1.77 -11.53
C GLY A 136 -0.37 2.04 -10.08
N ALA A 137 -1.21 1.76 -9.08
CA ALA A 137 -0.83 1.91 -7.68
C ALA A 137 0.17 0.84 -7.20
N VAL A 138 0.35 -0.26 -7.95
CA VAL A 138 1.40 -1.26 -7.68
C VAL A 138 2.74 -0.73 -8.16
N SER A 139 2.79 -0.21 -9.38
CA SER A 139 3.93 0.49 -9.95
C SER A 139 3.49 1.30 -11.17
N ASP A 140 3.93 2.56 -11.23
CA ASP A 140 3.73 3.41 -12.40
C ASP A 140 4.87 3.29 -13.42
N LEU A 141 5.88 2.47 -13.13
CA LEU A 141 7.03 2.27 -14.00
C LEU A 141 6.61 1.58 -15.31
N PRO A 142 7.13 2.02 -16.48
CA PRO A 142 6.75 1.48 -17.78
C PRO A 142 6.88 -0.05 -17.88
N GLU A 143 7.92 -0.64 -17.29
CA GLU A 143 8.15 -2.09 -17.32
C GLU A 143 7.09 -2.90 -16.55
N PHE A 144 6.33 -2.27 -15.64
CA PHE A 144 5.24 -2.91 -14.92
C PHE A 144 3.88 -2.68 -15.56
N ARG A 145 3.65 -1.57 -16.27
CA ARG A 145 2.35 -1.25 -16.88
C ARG A 145 1.83 -2.36 -17.80
N ALA A 146 2.73 -3.10 -18.46
CA ALA A 146 2.41 -4.22 -19.35
C ALA A 146 2.77 -5.60 -18.78
N ASN A 147 3.13 -5.70 -17.49
CA ASN A 147 3.53 -6.96 -16.88
C ASN A 147 2.31 -7.81 -16.46
N PHE A 148 1.71 -8.46 -17.45
CA PHE A 148 0.55 -9.34 -17.25
C PHE A 148 0.83 -10.53 -16.33
N LEU A 149 2.10 -10.97 -16.21
CA LEU A 149 2.47 -12.06 -15.30
C LEU A 149 2.37 -11.63 -13.83
N LEU A 150 2.83 -10.41 -13.51
CA LEU A 150 2.64 -9.87 -12.17
C LEU A 150 1.16 -9.63 -11.89
N LEU A 151 0.44 -9.03 -12.84
CA LEU A 151 -0.99 -8.80 -12.72
C LEU A 151 -1.75 -10.11 -12.43
N ARG A 152 -1.35 -11.22 -13.07
CA ARG A 152 -1.96 -12.53 -12.86
C ARG A 152 -1.93 -12.99 -11.41
N GLN A 153 -0.91 -12.60 -10.65
CA GLN A 153 -0.80 -12.98 -9.24
C GLN A 153 -1.88 -12.31 -8.37
N PHE A 154 -2.46 -11.20 -8.85
CA PHE A 154 -3.57 -10.51 -8.19
C PHE A 154 -4.95 -11.08 -8.57
N PHE A 155 -5.08 -11.83 -9.67
CA PHE A 155 -6.38 -12.45 -10.03
C PHE A 155 -6.83 -13.57 -9.08
N LEU A 156 -5.92 -14.07 -8.25
CA LEU A 156 -6.25 -15.02 -7.18
C LEU A 156 -6.90 -14.34 -5.97
N LEU A 157 -6.85 -13.01 -5.92
CA LEU A 157 -7.59 -12.22 -4.94
C LEU A 157 -9.04 -12.14 -5.42
N GLY A 158 -10.02 -12.28 -4.53
CA GLY A 158 -11.43 -12.08 -4.83
C GLY A 158 -11.75 -10.61 -5.09
N LEU A 159 -11.10 -10.00 -6.09
CA LEU A 159 -11.23 -8.59 -6.43
C LEU A 159 -12.65 -8.30 -6.93
N GLU A 160 -13.28 -7.32 -6.31
CA GLU A 160 -14.54 -6.73 -6.78
C GLU A 160 -14.29 -5.70 -7.88
N THR A 161 -13.12 -5.06 -7.89
CA THR A 161 -12.77 -4.03 -8.87
C THR A 161 -11.33 -4.17 -9.34
N LEU A 162 -11.14 -4.16 -10.66
CA LEU A 162 -9.82 -4.10 -11.31
C LEU A 162 -9.79 -3.01 -12.37
N ALA A 163 -8.79 -2.13 -12.29
CA ALA A 163 -8.52 -1.08 -13.26
C ALA A 163 -7.06 -1.16 -13.75
N LEU A 164 -6.87 -1.02 -15.06
CA LEU A 164 -5.58 -1.12 -15.76
C LEU A 164 -5.42 0.07 -16.70
N ASN A 165 -4.22 0.65 -16.74
CA ASN A 165 -3.88 1.63 -17.77
C ASN A 165 -3.46 0.88 -19.04
N VAL A 166 -4.29 0.96 -20.09
CA VAL A 166 -3.94 0.40 -21.40
C VAL A 166 -3.16 1.47 -22.19
N PRO A 167 -1.91 1.22 -22.61
CA PRO A 167 -1.17 2.17 -23.43
C PRO A 167 -1.93 2.44 -24.74
N VAL A 168 -2.03 3.72 -25.11
CA VAL A 168 -2.80 4.20 -26.27
C VAL A 168 -2.17 3.75 -27.62
N ASP A 169 -0.96 3.19 -27.59
CA ASP A 169 -0.23 2.75 -28.79
C ASP A 169 -0.71 1.43 -29.41
N VAL A 170 -1.78 0.81 -28.88
CA VAL A 170 -2.46 -0.29 -29.57
C VAL A 170 -3.35 0.28 -30.68
N ARG A 171 -2.73 0.77 -31.76
CA ARG A 171 -3.42 0.88 -33.04
C ARG A 171 -3.69 -0.54 -33.52
N LEU A 172 -4.92 -1.00 -33.32
CA LEU A 172 -5.47 -2.18 -33.99
C LEU A 172 -5.19 -2.03 -35.50
N ARG A 173 -4.27 -2.84 -36.01
CA ARG A 173 -4.14 -3.12 -37.45
C ARG A 173 -4.88 -4.41 -37.75
#